data_AF-A0A8I0SW27-F1
#
_entry.id   AF-A0A8I0SW27-F1
#
_cell.length_a   1.000
_cell.length_b   1.000
_cell.length_c   1.000
_cell.angle_alpha   90.00
_cell.angle_beta   90.00
_cell.angle_gamma   90.00
#
_symmetry.space_group_name_H-M   'P 1'
#
loop_
_entity.id
_entity.type
_entity.pdbx_description
1 polymer ?
#
loop_
_entity_poly.entity_id
_entity_poly.type
_entity_poly.pdbx_seq_one_letter_code
_entity_poly.pdbx_strand_id
1 'polypeptide(L)'
;MKKIVVSAFALSMLVAGSAFAAGIQSQPGGAVQIQGNTEMNTNVDGGVKQSVEGSNNKAISNVGGMQGTVQIQGNTKVNTNVKGGVTNAVKGSGNTSELNVGGIQGK
;
A
#
# COMPACT_ATOMS: atom_id res chain seq x y z
N MET A 1 -22.17 -34.71 -54.19
CA MET A 1 -22.56 -33.64 -53.26
C MET A 1 -21.69 -33.76 -52.02
N LYS A 2 -20.82 -32.78 -51.71
CA LYS A 2 -19.81 -32.91 -50.64
C LYS A 2 -20.37 -32.33 -49.32
N LYS A 3 -20.57 -33.16 -48.30
CA LYS A 3 -20.84 -32.71 -46.93
C LYS A 3 -19.52 -32.68 -46.18
N ILE A 4 -18.98 -31.49 -45.93
CA ILE A 4 -17.76 -31.33 -45.12
C ILE A 4 -18.16 -31.43 -43.66
N VAL A 5 -17.59 -32.41 -42.96
CA VAL A 5 -17.75 -32.58 -41.51
C VAL A 5 -16.87 -31.54 -40.83
N VAL A 6 -17.48 -30.57 -40.14
CA VAL A 6 -16.74 -29.60 -39.33
C VAL A 6 -16.42 -30.26 -37.99
N SER A 7 -15.17 -30.71 -37.85
CA SER A 7 -14.66 -31.30 -36.61
C SER A 7 -14.60 -30.27 -35.49
N ALA A 8 -15.12 -30.61 -34.31
CA ALA A 8 -15.01 -29.80 -33.12
C ALA A 8 -13.53 -29.66 -32.69
N PHE A 9 -12.95 -28.46 -32.86
CA PHE A 9 -11.63 -28.14 -32.33
C PHE A 9 -11.77 -27.55 -30.93
N ALA A 10 -11.83 -28.43 -29.92
CA ALA A 10 -11.84 -28.01 -28.53
C ALA A 10 -10.46 -27.44 -28.17
N LEU A 11 -10.34 -26.11 -28.13
CA LEU A 11 -9.09 -25.42 -27.83
C LEU A 11 -8.80 -25.48 -26.32
N SER A 12 -8.33 -26.64 -25.85
CA SER A 12 -7.93 -26.87 -24.46
C SER A 12 -6.57 -26.22 -24.17
N MET A 13 -6.53 -24.90 -24.07
CA MET A 13 -5.39 -24.18 -23.50
C MET A 13 -5.41 -24.33 -21.97
N LEU A 14 -4.83 -25.44 -21.49
CA LEU A 14 -4.30 -25.50 -20.13
C LEU A 14 -3.21 -24.42 -20.01
N VAL A 15 -3.53 -23.29 -19.38
CA VAL A 15 -2.51 -22.38 -18.87
C VAL A 15 -1.90 -23.04 -17.65
N ALA A 16 -0.77 -23.72 -17.84
CA ALA A 16 -0.01 -24.29 -16.74
C ALA A 16 0.47 -23.16 -15.80
N GLY A 17 0.10 -23.23 -14.52
CA GLY A 17 0.73 -22.41 -13.49
C GLY A 17 2.22 -22.71 -13.46
N SER A 18 3.12 -21.73 -13.30
CA SER A 18 3.38 -21.00 -12.05
C SER A 18 4.66 -20.16 -12.32
N ALA A 19 5.14 -19.20 -11.53
CA ALA A 19 4.86 -18.81 -10.15
C ALA A 19 5.18 -17.31 -9.93
N PHE A 20 4.86 -16.76 -8.76
CA PHE A 20 5.38 -15.48 -8.24
C PHE A 20 5.14 -14.20 -9.05
N ALA A 21 3.95 -14.02 -9.61
CA ALA A 21 3.38 -12.68 -9.70
C ALA A 21 2.54 -12.44 -8.43
N ALA A 22 3.11 -11.76 -7.43
CA ALA A 22 2.35 -11.25 -6.29
C ALA A 22 1.42 -10.13 -6.82
N GLY A 23 0.22 -10.54 -7.26
CA GLY A 23 -0.69 -9.69 -8.00
C GLY A 23 -1.22 -8.53 -7.16
N ILE A 24 -0.65 -7.35 -7.34
CA ILE A 24 -1.23 -6.09 -6.89
C ILE A 24 -2.39 -5.78 -7.84
N GLN A 25 -3.62 -6.09 -7.42
CA GLN A 25 -4.82 -5.85 -8.21
C GLN A 25 -5.59 -4.65 -7.65
N SER A 26 -5.76 -3.62 -8.48
CA SER A 26 -6.65 -2.50 -8.16
C SER A 26 -8.10 -2.95 -8.29
N GLN A 27 -8.91 -2.73 -7.25
CA GLN A 27 -10.32 -3.09 -7.22
C GLN A 27 -11.23 -1.90 -7.56
N PRO A 28 -12.46 -2.13 -8.07
CA PRO A 28 -13.46 -1.08 -8.25
C PRO A 28 -13.75 -0.42 -6.89
N GLY A 29 -13.50 0.90 -6.80
CA GLY A 29 -13.49 1.63 -5.52
C GLY A 29 -12.11 2.17 -5.10
N GLY A 30 -11.05 1.86 -5.86
CA GLY A 30 -9.71 2.42 -5.63
C GLY A 30 -8.90 1.73 -4.53
N ALA A 31 -9.39 0.58 -4.04
CA ALA A 31 -8.68 -0.23 -3.08
C ALA A 31 -7.60 -1.09 -3.76
N VAL A 32 -6.43 -1.19 -3.14
CA VAL A 32 -5.33 -2.07 -3.59
C VAL A 32 -5.44 -3.42 -2.88
N GLN A 33 -5.54 -4.51 -3.64
CA GLN A 33 -5.53 -5.86 -3.07
C GLN A 33 -4.14 -6.50 -3.25
N ILE A 34 -3.55 -6.96 -2.15
CA ILE A 34 -2.30 -7.72 -2.11
C ILE A 34 -2.61 -9.18 -1.77
N GLN A 35 -2.37 -10.06 -2.74
CA GLN A 35 -2.55 -11.51 -2.58
C GLN A 35 -1.25 -12.14 -2.08
N GLY A 36 -1.08 -12.19 -0.75
CA GLY A 36 0.08 -12.80 -0.11
C GLY A 36 0.49 -12.13 1.19
N ASN A 37 1.59 -12.59 1.77
CA ASN A 37 2.21 -11.96 2.93
C ASN A 37 3.00 -10.70 2.50
N THR A 38 2.97 -9.67 3.34
CA THR A 38 3.69 -8.40 3.12
C THR A 38 4.70 -8.18 4.23
N GLU A 39 5.97 -7.97 3.89
CA GLU A 39 6.97 -7.47 4.85
C GLU A 39 7.47 -6.09 4.42
N MET A 40 7.49 -5.14 5.35
CA MET A 40 7.97 -3.78 5.14
C MET A 40 8.97 -3.41 6.23
N ASN A 41 10.12 -2.87 5.84
CA ASN A 41 11.17 -2.45 6.77
C ASN A 41 11.56 -0.99 6.50
N THR A 42 11.31 -0.11 7.45
CA THR A 42 11.63 1.32 7.38
C THR A 42 12.75 1.63 8.35
N ASN A 43 13.87 2.19 7.87
CA ASN A 43 14.95 2.64 8.74
C ASN A 43 15.18 4.14 8.51
N VAL A 44 15.18 4.92 9.59
CA VAL A 44 15.39 6.37 9.57
C VAL A 44 16.55 6.74 10.49
N ASP A 45 17.68 7.08 9.89
CA ASP A 45 18.85 7.56 10.62
C ASP A 45 18.77 9.09 10.79
N GLY A 46 18.77 9.56 12.04
CA GLY A 46 18.70 10.99 12.40
C GLY A 46 17.35 11.48 12.95
N GLY A 47 16.26 10.73 12.78
CA GLY A 47 14.92 11.09 13.30
C GLY A 47 13.93 11.60 12.24
N VAL A 48 12.69 11.88 12.65
CA VAL A 48 11.61 12.38 11.78
C VAL A 48 10.99 13.63 12.39
N LYS A 49 11.30 14.82 11.87
CA LYS A 49 10.77 16.08 12.40
C LYS A 49 9.77 16.72 11.45
N GLN A 50 8.68 17.20 12.04
CA GLN A 50 7.54 17.83 11.39
C GLN A 50 7.05 19.02 12.23
N SER A 51 5.87 19.56 11.85
CA SER A 51 5.41 20.86 12.31
C SER A 51 3.88 21.11 12.44
N VAL A 52 3.30 21.31 13.65
CA VAL A 52 2.03 22.09 13.87
C VAL A 52 2.03 23.04 15.12
N GLU A 53 1.62 24.32 14.99
CA GLU A 53 1.31 25.33 16.04
C GLU A 53 0.44 26.46 15.41
N GLY A 54 -0.36 27.18 16.20
CA GLY A 54 -1.34 28.21 15.80
C GLY A 54 -2.73 27.68 15.38
N SER A 55 -3.63 28.53 14.87
CA SER A 55 -5.10 28.40 15.05
C SER A 55 -6.01 28.22 13.80
N ASN A 56 -5.86 27.16 12.99
CA ASN A 56 -6.94 26.57 12.13
C ASN A 56 -6.47 25.23 11.49
N ASN A 57 -5.83 24.36 12.29
CA ASN A 57 -4.78 23.46 11.80
C ASN A 57 -5.23 21.98 11.65
N LYS A 58 -5.18 21.37 10.44
CA LYS A 58 -5.66 20.00 10.09
C LYS A 58 -4.58 19.07 9.51
N ALA A 59 -3.59 18.67 10.28
CA ALA A 59 -2.78 17.44 10.09
C ALA A 59 -2.57 16.73 8.67
N ILE A 60 -1.38 16.68 7.97
CA ILE A 60 -0.89 15.65 6.95
C ILE A 60 0.66 15.28 7.02
N SER A 61 1.11 14.00 7.08
CA SER A 61 2.45 13.38 6.71
C SER A 61 2.61 11.89 7.10
N ASN A 62 3.39 11.10 6.33
CA ASN A 62 3.65 9.67 6.55
C ASN A 62 5.07 9.23 6.12
N VAL A 63 5.73 8.34 6.89
CA VAL A 63 7.13 7.88 6.69
C VAL A 63 7.20 6.36 6.85
N GLY A 64 7.09 5.63 5.74
CA GLY A 64 6.88 4.18 5.77
C GLY A 64 5.45 3.79 6.16
N GLY A 65 5.22 2.50 6.39
CA GLY A 65 3.88 1.94 6.53
C GLY A 65 3.09 1.95 5.21
N MET A 66 1.86 1.43 5.22
CA MET A 66 0.97 1.40 4.03
C MET A 66 -0.16 2.40 4.19
N GLN A 67 -0.38 3.25 3.18
CA GLN A 67 -1.36 4.34 3.25
C GLN A 67 -2.49 4.14 2.23
N GLY A 68 -3.71 4.50 2.63
CA GLY A 68 -4.92 4.35 1.82
C GLY A 68 -5.56 2.97 1.96
N THR A 69 -6.60 2.74 1.17
CA THR A 69 -7.41 1.51 1.25
C THR A 69 -6.64 0.32 0.65
N VAL A 70 -5.85 -0.36 1.48
CA VAL A 70 -5.10 -1.57 1.10
C VAL A 70 -5.68 -2.79 1.81
N GLN A 71 -6.11 -3.79 1.05
CA GLN A 71 -6.56 -5.09 1.56
C GLN A 71 -5.47 -6.13 1.32
N ILE A 72 -5.09 -6.86 2.36
CA ILE A 72 -4.01 -7.86 2.30
C ILE A 72 -4.58 -9.19 2.75
N GLN A 73 -4.48 -10.21 1.90
CA GLN A 73 -5.06 -11.53 2.16
C GLN A 73 -4.08 -12.50 2.85
N GLY A 74 -2.88 -12.02 3.20
CA GLY A 74 -1.89 -12.75 4.00
C GLY A 74 -1.34 -11.92 5.15
N ASN A 75 -0.36 -12.48 5.87
CA ASN A 75 0.23 -11.88 7.05
C ASN A 75 1.00 -10.61 6.69
N THR A 76 0.82 -9.55 7.48
CA THR A 76 1.58 -8.31 7.33
C THR A 76 2.56 -8.14 8.49
N LYS A 77 3.83 -7.88 8.17
CA LYS A 77 4.88 -7.55 9.14
C LYS A 77 5.46 -6.18 8.75
N VAL A 78 5.36 -5.21 9.66
CA VAL A 78 6.01 -3.90 9.50
C VAL A 78 7.04 -3.73 10.60
N ASN A 79 8.29 -3.53 10.21
CA ASN A 79 9.37 -3.12 11.10
C ASN A 79 9.72 -1.66 10.79
N THR A 80 9.77 -0.82 11.81
CA THR A 80 10.18 0.58 11.65
C THR A 80 11.13 0.97 12.76
N ASN A 81 12.30 1.43 12.38
CA ASN A 81 13.42 1.74 13.26
C ASN A 81 13.88 3.17 13.00
N VAL A 82 13.83 4.03 14.02
CA VAL A 82 14.23 5.43 13.92
C VAL A 82 15.38 5.65 14.91
N LYS A 83 16.61 5.85 14.41
CA LYS A 83 17.80 6.04 15.26
C LYS A 83 17.96 7.48 15.80
N GLY A 84 16.93 8.30 15.68
CA GLY A 84 16.87 9.67 16.20
C GLY A 84 15.47 10.05 16.66
N GLY A 85 15.26 11.30 17.07
CA GLY A 85 13.98 11.76 17.62
C GLY A 85 12.90 12.01 16.56
N VAL A 86 11.66 11.65 16.88
CA VAL A 86 10.46 12.07 16.12
C VAL A 86 9.89 13.36 16.73
N THR A 87 9.37 14.32 15.94
CA THR A 87 8.96 15.67 16.43
C THR A 87 7.84 16.28 15.56
N ASN A 88 6.94 17.11 16.11
CA ASN A 88 5.89 17.83 15.34
C ASN A 88 5.50 19.25 15.91
N ALA A 89 6.06 20.38 15.43
CA ALA A 89 5.72 21.81 15.77
C ALA A 89 5.89 22.93 14.65
N VAL A 90 4.83 23.68 14.22
CA VAL A 90 4.79 24.79 13.17
C VAL A 90 4.58 26.14 13.87
N LYS A 91 3.91 27.12 13.24
CA LYS A 91 3.24 28.31 13.83
C LYS A 91 2.19 28.89 12.87
N GLY A 92 1.12 29.50 13.37
CA GLY A 92 0.07 30.16 12.57
C GLY A 92 -1.25 29.40 12.35
N SER A 93 -2.23 30.04 11.72
CA SER A 93 -3.63 29.61 11.60
C SER A 93 -3.96 29.04 10.21
N GLY A 94 -4.31 27.76 10.12
CA GLY A 94 -4.74 27.07 8.88
C GLY A 94 -4.09 25.70 8.61
N ASN A 95 -3.10 25.30 9.41
CA ASN A 95 -1.98 24.43 9.00
C ASN A 95 -2.12 22.92 9.19
N THR A 96 -1.54 22.13 8.28
CA THR A 96 -1.90 20.71 8.11
C THR A 96 -0.71 19.73 8.27
N SER A 97 -0.39 19.25 9.50
CA SER A 97 0.68 18.24 9.84
C SER A 97 0.34 17.00 10.75
N GLU A 98 -0.03 15.84 10.17
CA GLU A 98 -0.15 14.48 10.73
C GLU A 98 1.30 13.96 10.74
N LEU A 99 1.73 13.16 11.70
CA LEU A 99 3.02 12.47 11.57
C LEU A 99 2.85 10.99 11.74
N ASN A 100 3.02 10.26 10.66
CA ASN A 100 3.09 8.82 10.66
C ASN A 100 4.54 8.40 10.38
N VAL A 101 5.00 7.43 11.16
CA VAL A 101 6.27 6.73 10.95
C VAL A 101 5.98 5.25 11.12
N GLY A 102 5.98 4.48 10.01
CA GLY A 102 5.74 3.04 9.99
C GLY A 102 4.29 2.55 10.10
N GLY A 103 3.31 3.45 10.30
CA GLY A 103 1.91 3.09 10.53
C GLY A 103 1.16 2.72 9.26
N ILE A 104 0.30 1.70 9.33
CA ILE A 104 -0.67 1.37 8.28
C ILE A 104 -1.92 2.22 8.53
N GLN A 105 -2.35 3.02 7.55
CA GLN A 105 -3.59 3.81 7.65
C GLN A 105 -4.50 3.57 6.44
N GLY A 106 -5.76 3.24 6.73
CA GLY A 106 -6.84 3.36 5.75
C GLY A 106 -7.22 4.82 5.49
N LYS A 107 -8.00 5.05 4.43
CA LYS A 107 -8.79 6.26 4.23
C LYS A 107 -10.25 5.97 4.55
#